data_AF-A0A6A5VAU3-F1
#
_entry.id   AF-A0A6A5VAU3-F1
#
_cell.length_a   1.000
_cell.length_b   1.000
_cell.length_c   1.000
_cell.angle_alpha   90.00
_cell.angle_beta   90.00
_cell.angle_gamma   90.00
#
_symmetry.space_group_name_H-M   'P 1'
#
loop_
_entity.id
_entity.type
_entity.pdbx_description
1 polymer ?
#
loop_
_entity_poly.entity_id
_entity_poly.type
_entity_poly.pdbx_seq_one_letter_code
_entity_poly.pdbx_strand_id
1 'polypeptide(L)'
;MAMRSCAWNINHFEPSALQYDWHFAKMIYDHLEKNQNLTANAWSLFQQAFPGEQELNHHHLIRIPARHGQAAAELPSIQQWLSQLPFSHLSMLNLQGLCLRISDLMVLTNLPNLGVLLLRHPHGNFPQDLDDKSMRDWSRAVQEKSAFTRLRMVGIHHFSLSFEAVLKCLASYPALRLCTV
;
A
#
# COMPACT_ATOMS: atom_id res chain seq x y z
N MET A 1 -13.52 -29.29 -10.12
CA MET A 1 -12.73 -29.41 -8.87
C MET A 1 -11.32 -28.82 -9.00
N ALA A 2 -10.60 -29.04 -10.10
CA ALA A 2 -9.23 -28.54 -10.31
C ALA A 2 -9.08 -27.02 -10.04
N MET A 3 -9.95 -26.17 -10.58
CA MET A 3 -9.87 -24.72 -10.43
C MET A 3 -9.91 -24.25 -8.95
N ARG A 4 -10.76 -24.85 -8.11
CA ARG A 4 -10.81 -24.52 -6.67
C ARG A 4 -9.51 -24.91 -5.96
N SER A 5 -8.92 -26.04 -6.35
CA SER A 5 -7.63 -26.49 -5.82
C SER A 5 -6.49 -25.58 -6.24
N CYS A 6 -6.47 -25.13 -7.51
CA CYS A 6 -5.49 -24.16 -7.99
C CYS A 6 -5.62 -22.83 -7.26
N ALA A 7 -6.84 -22.31 -7.09
CA ALA A 7 -7.08 -21.08 -6.35
C ALA A 7 -6.64 -21.18 -4.87
N TRP A 8 -6.89 -22.31 -4.21
CA TRP A 8 -6.48 -22.54 -2.81
C TRP A 8 -4.96 -22.58 -2.64
N ASN A 9 -4.25 -23.15 -3.62
CA ASN A 9 -2.80 -23.35 -3.56
C ASN A 9 -2.00 -22.31 -4.35
N ILE A 10 -2.63 -21.23 -4.82
CA ILE A 10 -2.01 -20.26 -5.74
C ILE A 10 -0.73 -19.63 -5.18
N ASN A 11 -0.63 -19.45 -3.86
CA ASN A 11 0.57 -18.90 -3.21
C ASN A 11 1.78 -19.84 -3.25
N HIS A 12 1.60 -21.11 -3.63
CA HIS A 12 2.67 -22.10 -3.79
C HIS A 12 3.09 -22.28 -5.26
N PHE A 13 2.46 -21.55 -6.18
CA PHE A 13 2.77 -21.66 -7.60
C PHE A 13 3.99 -20.79 -7.93
N GLU A 14 4.80 -21.27 -8.87
CA GLU A 14 5.82 -20.47 -9.54
C GLU A 14 5.25 -19.86 -10.82
N PRO A 15 5.81 -18.75 -11.34
CA PRO A 15 5.32 -18.14 -12.58
C PRO A 15 5.32 -19.13 -13.75
N SER A 16 6.31 -20.04 -13.78
CA SER A 16 6.43 -21.14 -14.73
C SER A 16 5.23 -22.10 -14.70
N ALA A 17 4.61 -22.31 -13.54
CA ALA A 17 3.43 -23.17 -13.39
C ALA A 17 2.16 -22.56 -14.01
N LEU A 18 2.17 -21.25 -14.27
CA LEU A 18 1.09 -20.52 -14.94
C LEU A 18 1.34 -20.30 -16.43
N GLN A 19 2.44 -20.77 -17.03
CA GLN A 19 2.84 -20.52 -18.44
C GLN A 19 1.87 -21.05 -19.53
N TYR A 20 0.68 -21.51 -19.16
CA TYR A 20 -0.38 -21.81 -20.11
C TYR A 20 -1.02 -20.53 -20.63
N ASP A 21 -1.88 -20.64 -21.65
CA ASP A 21 -2.62 -19.52 -22.21
C ASP A 21 -3.32 -18.70 -21.12
N TRP A 22 -3.21 -17.36 -21.21
CA TRP A 22 -3.89 -16.42 -20.32
C TRP A 22 -5.38 -16.74 -20.17
N HIS A 23 -6.02 -17.27 -21.22
CA HIS A 23 -7.41 -17.71 -21.17
C HIS A 23 -7.73 -18.63 -19.97
N PHE A 24 -6.85 -19.57 -19.64
CA PHE A 24 -7.04 -20.47 -18.50
C PHE A 24 -6.65 -19.84 -17.17
N ALA A 25 -5.54 -19.09 -17.15
CA ALA A 25 -5.08 -18.38 -15.97
C ALA A 25 -6.11 -17.33 -15.50
N LYS A 26 -6.76 -16.65 -16.45
CA LYS A 26 -7.85 -15.71 -16.22
C LYS A 26 -9.01 -16.34 -15.45
N MET A 27 -9.38 -17.59 -15.73
CA MET A 27 -10.45 -18.25 -14.97
C MET A 27 -10.11 -18.38 -13.48
N ILE A 28 -8.83 -18.65 -13.16
CA ILE A 28 -8.34 -18.73 -11.78
C ILE A 28 -8.29 -17.33 -11.18
N TYR A 29 -7.78 -16.35 -11.93
CA TYR A 29 -7.71 -14.95 -11.53
C TYR A 29 -9.09 -14.39 -11.19
N ASP A 30 -10.06 -14.50 -12.10
CA ASP A 30 -11.46 -14.08 -11.91
C ASP A 30 -12.09 -14.77 -10.69
N HIS A 31 -11.75 -16.04 -10.46
CA HIS A 31 -12.24 -16.78 -9.29
C HIS A 31 -11.67 -16.25 -7.98
N LEU A 32 -10.38 -15.89 -7.95
CA LEU A 32 -9.74 -15.28 -6.79
C LEU A 32 -10.28 -13.88 -6.53
N GLU A 33 -10.46 -13.08 -7.58
CA GLU A 33 -10.98 -11.72 -7.50
C GLU A 33 -12.44 -11.71 -7.00
N LYS A 34 -13.33 -12.51 -7.61
CA LYS A 34 -14.75 -12.62 -7.20
C LYS A 34 -14.93 -13.03 -5.75
N ASN A 35 -14.03 -13.86 -5.22
CA ASN A 35 -14.09 -14.35 -3.84
C ASN A 35 -13.26 -13.51 -2.86
N GLN A 36 -12.66 -12.39 -3.30
CA GLN A 36 -11.77 -11.56 -2.48
C GLN A 36 -10.57 -12.32 -1.88
N ASN A 37 -10.13 -13.39 -2.56
CA ASN A 37 -9.00 -14.23 -2.17
C ASN A 37 -7.73 -13.93 -2.98
N LEU A 38 -7.78 -12.94 -3.87
CA LEU A 38 -6.63 -12.53 -4.66
C LEU A 38 -5.64 -11.79 -3.76
N THR A 39 -4.62 -12.53 -3.31
CA THR A 39 -3.55 -12.00 -2.48
C THR A 39 -2.56 -11.18 -3.30
N ALA A 40 -1.79 -10.35 -2.60
CA ALA A 40 -0.63 -9.64 -3.15
C ALA A 40 0.36 -10.55 -3.90
N ASN A 41 0.65 -11.72 -3.31
CA ASN A 41 1.56 -12.69 -3.90
C ASN A 41 0.95 -13.33 -5.16
N ALA A 42 -0.33 -13.71 -5.10
CA ALA A 42 -1.04 -14.25 -6.25
C ALA A 42 -1.09 -13.22 -7.40
N TRP A 43 -1.41 -11.95 -7.12
CA TRP A 43 -1.40 -10.92 -8.16
C TRP A 43 -0.02 -10.69 -8.77
N SER A 44 1.03 -10.61 -7.93
CA SER A 44 2.42 -10.50 -8.41
C SER A 44 2.81 -11.69 -9.28
N LEU A 45 2.40 -12.91 -8.90
CA LEU A 45 2.61 -14.13 -9.67
C LEU A 45 1.95 -14.04 -11.07
N PHE A 46 0.70 -13.58 -11.17
CA PHE A 46 0.04 -13.38 -12.47
C PHE A 46 0.75 -12.31 -13.31
N GLN A 47 1.16 -11.20 -12.70
CA GLN A 47 1.93 -10.14 -13.39
C GLN A 47 3.27 -10.65 -13.92
N GLN A 48 3.97 -11.51 -13.17
CA GLN A 48 5.22 -12.13 -13.61
C GLN A 48 5.01 -13.17 -14.71
N ALA A 49 3.94 -13.95 -14.65
CA ALA A 49 3.63 -14.98 -15.64
C ALA A 49 3.10 -14.38 -16.97
N PHE A 50 2.38 -13.25 -16.91
CA PHE A 50 1.72 -12.62 -18.06
C PHE A 50 2.07 -11.11 -18.16
N PRO A 51 3.35 -10.76 -18.34
CA PRO A 51 3.77 -9.37 -18.43
C PRO A 51 3.18 -8.74 -19.69
N GLY A 52 2.37 -7.70 -19.52
CA GLY A 52 1.73 -6.97 -20.62
C GLY A 52 0.24 -7.21 -20.76
N GLU A 53 -0.35 -8.11 -19.98
CA GLU A 53 -1.79 -8.30 -20.05
C GLU A 53 -2.55 -7.11 -19.50
N GLN A 54 -3.43 -6.55 -20.34
CA GLN A 54 -4.12 -5.31 -20.02
C GLN A 54 -5.00 -5.47 -18.79
N GLU A 55 -5.67 -6.62 -18.64
CA GLU A 55 -6.55 -6.93 -17.51
C GLU A 55 -5.80 -6.90 -16.17
N LEU A 56 -4.54 -7.33 -16.15
CA LEU A 56 -3.70 -7.29 -14.95
C LEU A 56 -3.17 -5.88 -14.61
N ASN A 57 -3.15 -4.98 -15.60
CA ASN A 57 -2.70 -3.59 -15.46
C ASN A 57 -3.77 -2.64 -14.90
N HIS A 58 -4.95 -3.17 -14.55
CA HIS A 58 -6.02 -2.40 -13.92
C HIS A 58 -5.76 -2.13 -12.43
N HIS A 59 -6.61 -1.30 -11.83
CA HIS A 59 -6.58 -1.01 -10.40
C HIS A 59 -6.81 -2.29 -9.58
N HIS A 60 -5.77 -2.79 -8.92
CA HIS A 60 -5.90 -3.91 -8.00
C HIS A 60 -6.03 -3.42 -6.56
N LEU A 61 -7.16 -3.75 -5.92
CA LEU A 61 -7.37 -3.48 -4.49
C LEU A 61 -6.97 -4.68 -3.64
N ILE A 62 -6.04 -4.48 -2.71
CA ILE A 62 -5.69 -5.48 -1.70
C ILE A 62 -6.17 -5.00 -0.34
N ARG A 63 -6.97 -5.84 0.33
CA ARG A 63 -7.43 -5.58 1.69
C ARG A 63 -6.64 -6.42 2.66
N ILE A 64 -5.89 -5.77 3.54
CA ILE A 64 -5.16 -6.43 4.61
C ILE A 64 -5.94 -6.18 5.90
N PRO A 65 -6.59 -7.21 6.47
CA PRO A 65 -7.37 -7.03 7.68
C PRO A 65 -6.44 -6.75 8.87
N ALA A 66 -6.79 -5.73 9.64
CA ALA A 66 -6.15 -5.40 10.91
C ALA A 66 -7.24 -5.07 11.93
N ARG A 67 -7.03 -5.35 13.22
CA ARG A 67 -8.04 -4.97 14.23
C ARG A 67 -7.96 -3.48 14.48
N HIS A 68 -9.13 -2.87 14.66
CA HIS A 68 -9.23 -1.45 14.96
C HIS A 68 -8.42 -1.08 16.22
N GLY A 69 -7.65 0.01 16.14
CA GLY A 69 -6.80 0.48 17.23
C GLY A 69 -5.50 -0.30 17.44
N GLN A 70 -5.16 -1.26 16.56
CA GLN A 70 -3.87 -1.95 16.62
C GLN A 70 -2.76 -1.15 15.92
N ALA A 71 -1.52 -1.48 16.29
CA ALA A 71 -0.34 -1.03 15.57
C ALA A 71 -0.30 -1.58 14.13
N ALA A 72 0.39 -0.87 13.23
CA ALA A 72 0.54 -1.28 11.84
C ALA A 72 1.60 -2.40 11.67
N ALA A 73 1.38 -3.55 12.31
CA ALA A 73 2.32 -4.69 12.31
C ALA A 73 2.61 -5.24 10.90
N GLU A 74 1.67 -5.12 9.97
CA GLU A 74 1.78 -5.60 8.60
C GLU A 74 2.59 -4.67 7.69
N LEU A 75 2.90 -3.45 8.14
CA LEU A 75 3.53 -2.43 7.31
C LEU A 75 4.92 -2.84 6.76
N PRO A 76 5.80 -3.52 7.53
CA PRO A 76 7.06 -4.04 6.99
C PRO A 76 6.85 -5.07 5.88
N SER A 77 5.85 -5.97 6.03
CA SER A 77 5.53 -6.97 5.00
C SER A 77 4.95 -6.30 3.74
N ILE A 78 4.11 -5.28 3.91
CA ILE A 78 3.61 -4.44 2.80
C ILE A 78 4.78 -3.73 2.10
N GLN A 79 5.72 -3.17 2.86
CA GLN A 79 6.90 -2.51 2.31
C GLN A 79 7.74 -3.49 1.49
N GLN A 80 8.03 -4.66 2.04
CA GLN A 80 8.77 -5.71 1.35
C GLN A 80 8.08 -6.09 0.04
N TRP A 81 6.77 -6.31 0.07
CA TRP A 81 6.00 -6.64 -1.13
C TRP A 81 6.01 -5.52 -2.17
N LEU A 82 5.71 -4.27 -1.78
CA LEU A 82 5.72 -3.13 -2.68
C LEU A 82 7.09 -2.87 -3.30
N SER A 83 8.18 -3.21 -2.60
CA SER A 83 9.55 -3.09 -3.13
C SER A 83 9.89 -4.14 -4.20
N GLN A 84 9.17 -5.26 -4.24
CA GLN A 84 9.33 -6.30 -5.26
C GLN A 84 8.54 -5.99 -6.55
N LEU A 85 7.60 -5.05 -6.49
CA LEU A 85 6.82 -4.67 -7.66
C LEU A 85 7.65 -3.81 -8.62
N PRO A 86 7.49 -3.99 -9.94
CA PRO A 86 8.21 -3.18 -10.91
C PRO A 86 7.84 -1.69 -10.78
N PHE A 87 8.81 -0.83 -11.09
CA PHE A 87 8.69 0.63 -10.95
C PHE A 87 7.67 1.31 -11.87
N SER A 88 6.95 0.55 -12.70
CA SER A 88 5.89 1.04 -13.58
C SER A 88 4.58 1.35 -12.84
N HIS A 89 4.37 0.81 -11.64
CA HIS A 89 3.10 0.94 -10.92
C HIS A 89 3.17 2.06 -9.87
N LEU A 90 2.10 2.86 -9.79
CA LEU A 90 1.88 3.76 -8.65
C LEU A 90 1.05 3.03 -7.62
N SER A 91 1.52 3.00 -6.36
CA SER A 91 0.75 2.43 -5.27
C SER A 91 -0.09 3.47 -4.56
N MET A 92 -1.32 3.09 -4.22
CA MET A 92 -2.16 3.79 -3.27
C MET A 92 -2.12 3.01 -1.96
N LEU A 93 -1.68 3.65 -0.88
CA LEU A 93 -1.73 3.08 0.45
C LEU A 93 -2.76 3.83 1.28
N ASN A 94 -3.70 3.08 1.86
CA ASN A 94 -4.76 3.62 2.69
C ASN A 94 -4.77 2.89 4.04
N LEU A 95 -4.26 3.57 5.08
CA LEU A 95 -4.17 3.06 6.44
C LEU A 95 -5.30 3.68 7.27
N GLN A 96 -6.27 2.86 7.69
CA GLN A 96 -7.44 3.33 8.41
C GLN A 96 -7.61 2.63 9.75
N GLY A 97 -7.87 3.41 10.80
CA GLY A 97 -8.21 2.88 12.11
C GLY A 97 -7.04 2.17 12.81
N LEU A 98 -5.80 2.52 12.45
CA LEU A 98 -4.57 2.00 13.06
C LEU A 98 -3.95 3.05 13.99
N CYS A 99 -3.37 2.58 15.10
CA CYS A 99 -2.56 3.39 15.99
C CYS A 99 -1.15 3.49 15.40
N LEU A 100 -0.93 4.52 14.58
CA LEU A 100 0.35 4.76 13.91
C LEU A 100 1.32 5.47 14.85
N ARG A 101 2.57 4.99 14.86
CA ARG A 101 3.70 5.63 15.54
C ARG A 101 4.62 6.29 14.52
N ILE A 102 5.51 7.15 15.00
CA ILE A 102 6.54 7.75 14.15
C ILE A 102 7.40 6.70 13.43
N SER A 103 7.69 5.56 14.09
CA SER A 103 8.41 4.44 13.46
C SER A 103 7.69 3.92 12.21
N ASP A 104 6.35 3.87 12.25
CA ASP A 104 5.54 3.37 11.15
C ASP A 104 5.55 4.39 9.99
N LEU A 105 5.52 5.69 10.29
CA LEU A 105 5.72 6.74 9.28
C LEU A 105 7.12 6.67 8.64
N MET A 106 8.15 6.35 9.42
CA MET A 106 9.51 6.16 8.90
C MET A 106 9.59 4.98 7.94
N VAL A 107 8.87 3.89 8.18
CA VAL A 107 8.76 2.74 7.26
C VAL A 107 8.16 3.19 5.91
N LEU A 108 7.15 4.06 5.92
CA LEU A 108 6.53 4.58 4.70
C LEU A 108 7.51 5.32 3.79
N THR A 109 8.54 5.97 4.36
CA THR A 109 9.56 6.69 3.57
C THR A 109 10.36 5.79 2.65
N ASN A 110 10.37 4.47 2.92
CA ASN A 110 11.09 3.49 2.11
C ASN A 110 10.24 2.94 0.94
N LEU A 111 9.03 3.45 0.71
CA LEU A 111 8.15 3.01 -0.38
C LEU A 111 8.49 3.78 -1.68
N PRO A 112 9.14 3.15 -2.67
CA PRO A 112 9.71 3.86 -3.82
C PRO A 112 8.66 4.42 -4.80
N ASN A 113 7.48 3.82 -4.86
CA ASN A 113 6.47 4.12 -5.89
C ASN A 113 5.12 4.59 -5.31
N LEU A 114 5.13 5.14 -4.09
CA LEU A 114 3.92 5.61 -3.45
C LEU A 114 3.38 6.87 -4.15
N GLY A 115 2.20 6.75 -4.77
CA GLY A 115 1.53 7.83 -5.49
C GLY A 115 0.44 8.53 -4.66
N VAL A 116 -0.24 7.77 -3.80
CA VAL A 116 -1.31 8.25 -2.92
C VAL A 116 -1.12 7.65 -1.54
N LEU A 117 -1.12 8.50 -0.51
CA LEU A 117 -1.06 8.09 0.89
C LEU A 117 -2.27 8.64 1.63
N LEU A 118 -3.11 7.77 2.17
CA LEU A 118 -4.22 8.14 3.04
C LEU A 118 -3.99 7.54 4.43
N LEU A 119 -3.93 8.40 5.43
CA LEU A 119 -3.81 8.07 6.84
C LEU A 119 -5.08 8.52 7.55
N ARG A 120 -5.75 7.61 8.25
CA ARG A 120 -6.91 7.92 9.08
C ARG A 120 -6.75 7.30 10.46
N HIS A 121 -6.63 8.15 11.47
CA HIS A 121 -6.58 7.73 12.85
C HIS A 121 -7.93 7.11 13.28
N PRO A 122 -7.94 6.08 14.16
CA PRO A 122 -9.17 5.57 14.74
C PRO A 122 -9.91 6.65 15.55
N HIS A 123 -11.23 6.72 15.42
CA HIS A 123 -12.03 7.59 16.30
C HIS A 123 -12.06 7.01 17.72
N GLY A 124 -11.93 7.87 18.74
CA GLY A 124 -12.03 7.48 20.16
C GLY A 124 -10.83 7.90 21.00
N ASN A 125 -10.78 7.43 22.26
CA ASN A 125 -9.72 7.73 23.23
C ASN A 125 -8.48 6.85 23.03
N PHE A 126 -8.07 6.61 21.79
CA PHE A 126 -6.80 5.94 21.52
C PHE A 126 -5.64 6.91 21.74
N PRO A 127 -4.54 6.47 22.35
CA PRO A 127 -3.36 7.30 22.52
C PRO A 127 -2.86 7.74 21.15
N GLN A 128 -2.68 9.04 20.98
CA GLN A 128 -2.09 9.61 19.78
C GLN A 128 -0.59 9.79 20.00
N ASP A 129 0.17 8.94 19.32
CA ASP A 129 1.64 9.01 19.34
C ASP A 129 2.21 9.97 18.29
N LEU A 130 1.35 10.56 17.44
CA LEU A 130 1.74 11.47 16.38
C LEU A 130 1.35 12.91 16.74
N ASP A 131 2.35 13.70 17.07
CA ASP A 131 2.26 15.14 17.33
C ASP A 131 2.95 15.95 16.22
N ASP A 132 2.87 17.28 16.32
CA ASP A 132 3.51 18.19 15.37
C ASP A 132 5.02 17.98 15.25
N LYS A 133 5.68 17.53 16.34
CA LYS A 133 7.10 17.19 16.33
C LYS A 133 7.35 15.96 15.47
N SER A 134 6.56 14.91 15.66
CA SER A 134 6.61 13.67 14.86
C SER A 134 6.40 13.96 13.38
N MET A 135 5.48 14.86 13.03
CA MET A 135 5.30 15.29 11.64
C MET A 135 6.51 16.03 11.07
N ARG A 136 7.15 16.91 11.85
CA ARG A 136 8.38 17.59 11.42
C ARG A 136 9.54 16.61 11.23
N ASP A 137 9.69 15.67 12.15
CA ASP A 137 10.75 14.64 12.10
C ASP A 137 10.54 13.72 10.90
N TRP A 138 9.28 13.32 10.62
CA TRP A 138 8.94 12.57 9.42
C TRP A 138 9.22 13.36 8.14
N SER A 139 8.82 14.64 8.09
CA SER A 139 9.10 15.51 6.95
C SER A 139 10.59 15.67 6.68
N ARG A 140 11.40 15.81 7.73
CA ARG A 140 12.86 15.87 7.60
C ARG A 140 13.41 14.57 7.02
N ALA A 141 12.97 13.41 7.54
CA ALA A 141 13.40 12.12 7.03
C ALA A 141 13.02 11.91 5.55
N VAL A 142 11.86 12.41 5.12
CA VAL A 142 11.46 12.39 3.70
C VAL A 142 12.45 13.19 2.84
N GLN A 143 12.85 14.37 3.29
CA GLN A 143 13.81 15.22 2.56
C GLN A 143 15.19 14.56 2.51
N GLU A 144 15.70 14.09 3.65
CA GLU A 144 17.03 13.46 3.75
C GLU A 144 17.14 12.21 2.86
N LYS A 145 16.08 11.40 2.81
CA LYS A 145 16.04 10.19 1.97
C LYS A 145 15.63 10.45 0.52
N SER A 146 15.24 11.69 0.18
CA SER A 146 14.57 11.98 -1.09
C SER A 146 13.40 11.01 -1.34
N ALA A 147 12.62 10.71 -0.30
CA ALA A 147 11.46 9.83 -0.40
C ALA A 147 10.29 10.54 -1.11
N PHE A 148 9.25 9.78 -1.47
CA PHE A 148 8.00 10.34 -2.00
C PHE A 148 8.13 11.18 -3.29
N THR A 149 9.13 10.88 -4.12
CA THR A 149 9.36 11.57 -5.41
C THR A 149 8.18 11.47 -6.38
N ARG A 150 7.26 10.53 -6.16
CA ARG A 150 6.07 10.28 -6.98
C ARG A 150 4.75 10.52 -6.24
N LEU A 151 4.80 10.94 -4.98
CA LEU A 151 3.62 11.13 -4.14
C LEU A 151 2.86 12.38 -4.58
N ARG A 152 1.66 12.18 -5.13
CA ARG A 152 0.82 13.25 -5.68
C ARG A 152 -0.30 13.66 -4.74
N MET A 153 -0.75 12.75 -3.88
CA MET A 153 -1.85 12.99 -2.95
C MET A 153 -1.51 12.47 -1.55
N VAL A 154 -1.78 13.31 -0.55
CA VAL A 154 -1.69 12.94 0.87
C VAL A 154 -2.99 13.31 1.59
N GLY A 155 -3.59 12.34 2.28
CA GLY A 155 -4.71 12.55 3.18
C GLY A 155 -4.31 12.20 4.61
N ILE A 156 -4.48 13.12 5.56
CA ILE A 156 -4.16 12.90 6.98
C ILE A 156 -5.38 13.30 7.81
N HIS A 157 -6.18 12.33 8.23
CA HIS A 157 -7.46 12.59 8.89
C HIS A 157 -7.50 12.12 10.34
N HIS A 158 -8.16 12.92 11.18
CA HIS A 158 -8.45 12.63 12.58
C HIS A 158 -7.22 12.50 13.50
N PHE A 159 -6.09 13.08 13.11
CA PHE A 159 -4.93 13.27 13.99
C PHE A 159 -5.01 14.64 14.69
N SER A 160 -4.50 14.75 15.91
CA SER A 160 -4.38 16.01 16.67
C SER A 160 -3.15 16.80 16.25
N LEU A 161 -3.00 16.98 14.94
CA LEU A 161 -1.92 17.76 14.33
C LEU A 161 -2.43 19.16 14.02
N SER A 162 -1.57 20.17 14.19
CA SER A 162 -1.91 21.51 13.74
C SER A 162 -1.87 21.57 12.21
N PHE A 163 -2.90 22.17 11.64
CA PHE A 163 -3.04 22.34 10.19
C PHE A 163 -1.81 23.02 9.57
N GLU A 164 -1.27 24.05 10.25
CA GLU A 164 -0.08 24.77 9.81
C GLU A 164 1.16 23.87 9.80
N ALA A 165 1.37 23.04 10.83
CA ALA A 165 2.51 22.12 10.87
C ALA A 165 2.43 21.09 9.74
N VAL A 166 1.24 20.52 9.48
CA VAL A 166 1.03 19.56 8.40
C VAL A 166 1.32 20.19 7.04
N LEU A 167 0.73 21.36 6.74
CA LEU A 167 0.97 22.05 5.47
C LEU A 167 2.43 22.39 5.25
N LYS A 168 3.11 22.90 6.29
CA LYS A 168 4.54 23.24 6.21
C LYS A 168 5.41 22.02 5.90
N CYS A 169 5.08 20.87 6.48
CA CYS A 169 5.78 19.61 6.19
C CYS A 169 5.53 19.16 4.74
N LEU A 170 4.26 19.10 4.34
CA LEU A 170 3.84 18.64 3.02
C LEU A 170 4.29 19.55 1.87
N ALA A 171 4.47 20.85 2.12
CA ALA A 171 4.97 21.81 1.14
C ALA A 171 6.36 21.45 0.58
N SER A 172 7.12 20.61 1.28
CA SER A 172 8.44 20.19 0.83
C SER A 172 8.43 19.01 -0.15
N TYR A 173 7.27 18.43 -0.45
CA TYR A 173 7.17 17.23 -1.27
C TYR A 173 7.08 17.61 -2.75
N PRO A 174 8.05 17.19 -3.60
CA PRO A 174 8.23 17.79 -4.93
C PRO A 174 7.11 17.45 -5.92
N ALA A 175 6.46 16.30 -5.77
CA ALA A 175 5.41 15.84 -6.66
C ALA A 175 3.99 16.06 -6.11
N LEU A 176 3.85 16.62 -4.90
CA LEU A 176 2.57 16.73 -4.23
C LEU A 176 1.68 17.75 -4.93
N ARG A 177 0.45 17.35 -5.24
CA ARG A 177 -0.55 18.19 -5.93
C ARG A 177 -1.80 18.42 -5.09
N LEU A 178 -2.17 17.42 -4.29
CA LEU A 178 -3.37 17.45 -3.47
C LEU A 178 -3.01 17.05 -2.04
N CYS A 179 -3.51 17.82 -1.07
CA CYS A 179 -3.50 17.42 0.32
C CYS A 179 -4.87 17.62 0.94
N THR A 180 -5.27 16.70 1.83
CA THR A 180 -6.49 16.80 2.61
C THR A 180 -6.14 16.50 4.07
N VAL A 181 -6.42 17.43 4.97
CA VAL A 181 -6.13 17.30 6.40
C VAL A 181 -7.47 17.27 7.14
#